data_AF-A0A3B9F629-F1
#
_entry.id   AF-A0A3B9F629-F1
#
_cell.length_a   1.000
_cell.length_b   1.000
_cell.length_c   1.000
_cell.angle_alpha   90.00
_cell.angle_beta   90.00
_cell.angle_gamma   90.00
#
_symmetry.space_group_name_H-M   'P 1'
#
loop_
_entity.id
_entity.type
_entity.pdbx_description
1 polymer ?
#
loop_
_entity_poly.entity_id
_entity_poly.type
_entity_poly.pdbx_seq_one_letter_code
_entity_poly.pdbx_strand_id
1 'polypeptide(L)'
;MGDKPTIAISHLGCEKNRIDTEHMLGLLAEAGYYVDDNEYLADYVIVNTCSFIELAREESVKTLVELAEANKKIIIAGCMAQHFQEQLLEELPEVLALVGTGDYQKIVQVIERV
;
A
#
# COMPACT_ATOMS: atom_id res chain seq x y z
N MET A 1 -25.72 -5.20 0.17
CA MET A 1 -24.35 -4.93 -0.30
C MET A 1 -23.86 -3.79 0.57
N GLY A 2 -23.06 -4.08 1.60
CA GLY A 2 -22.49 -2.99 2.40
C GLY A 2 -21.53 -2.19 1.52
N ASP A 3 -21.50 -0.87 1.66
CA ASP A 3 -20.54 -0.03 0.95
C ASP A 3 -19.13 -0.58 1.21
N LYS A 4 -18.44 -0.98 0.14
CA LYS A 4 -17.04 -1.39 0.24
C LYS A 4 -16.22 -0.16 0.65
N PRO A 5 -15.18 -0.33 1.48
CA PRO A 5 -14.34 0.79 1.88
C PRO A 5 -13.66 1.41 0.67
N THR A 6 -13.45 2.73 0.71
CA THR A 6 -12.68 3.45 -0.31
C THR A 6 -11.20 3.21 -0.12
N ILE A 7 -10.49 2.96 -1.22
CA ILE A 7 -9.05 2.70 -1.21
C ILE A 7 -8.33 3.84 -1.92
N ALA A 8 -7.15 4.22 -1.44
CA ALA A 8 -6.18 4.98 -2.22
C ALA A 8 -4.91 4.16 -2.41
N ILE A 9 -4.23 4.35 -3.54
CA ILE A 9 -2.91 3.78 -3.78
C ILE A 9 -1.91 4.88 -4.11
N SER A 10 -0.81 4.94 -3.36
CA SER A 10 0.38 5.70 -3.74
C SER A 10 1.48 4.75 -4.20
N HIS A 11 2.16 5.13 -5.28
CA HIS A 11 3.27 4.39 -5.83
C HIS A 11 4.51 5.27 -5.81
N LEU A 12 5.57 4.74 -5.20
CA LEU A 12 6.82 5.46 -5.02
C LEU A 12 7.95 4.59 -5.54
N GLY A 13 8.64 5.06 -6.59
CA GLY A 13 9.81 4.38 -7.16
C GLY A 13 9.78 4.14 -8.65
N CYS A 14 10.06 2.91 -9.07
CA CYS A 14 10.38 2.57 -10.46
C CYS A 14 9.16 2.18 -11.31
N GLU A 15 9.36 2.03 -12.62
CA GLU A 15 8.31 1.60 -13.56
C GLU A 15 7.66 0.27 -13.16
N LYS A 16 8.41 -0.66 -12.57
CA LYS A 16 7.85 -1.91 -12.04
C LYS A 16 6.80 -1.65 -10.96
N ASN A 17 7.06 -0.73 -10.02
CA ASN A 17 6.08 -0.40 -8.99
C ASN A 17 4.81 0.21 -9.60
N ARG A 18 4.95 1.00 -10.66
CA ARG A 18 3.80 1.52 -11.39
C ARG A 18 2.99 0.39 -12.05
N ILE A 19 3.65 -0.55 -12.75
CA ILE A 19 2.96 -1.70 -13.35
C ILE A 19 2.28 -2.55 -12.27
N ASP A 20 2.97 -2.90 -11.19
CA ASP A 20 2.38 -3.66 -10.07
C ASP A 20 1.17 -2.92 -9.47
N THR A 21 1.22 -1.58 -9.42
CA THR A 21 0.10 -0.73 -9.00
C THR A 21 -1.08 -0.79 -9.96
N GLU A 22 -0.85 -0.69 -11.27
CA GLU A 22 -1.90 -0.82 -12.28
C GLU A 22 -2.59 -2.20 -12.21
N HIS A 23 -1.82 -3.26 -11.93
CA HIS A 23 -2.39 -4.58 -11.68
C HIS A 23 -3.24 -4.63 -10.41
N MET A 24 -2.77 -4.05 -9.30
CA MET A 24 -3.55 -3.97 -8.07
C MET A 24 -4.85 -3.18 -8.27
N LEU A 25 -4.80 -2.06 -9.00
CA LEU A 25 -5.99 -1.28 -9.38
C LEU A 25 -7.01 -2.12 -10.14
N GLY A 26 -6.57 -2.90 -11.12
CA GLY A 26 -7.43 -3.82 -11.87
C GLY A 26 -8.12 -4.83 -10.97
N LEU A 27 -7.37 -5.47 -10.07
CA LEU A 27 -7.92 -6.47 -9.12
C LEU A 27 -8.93 -5.85 -8.15
N LEU A 28 -8.65 -4.66 -7.64
CA LEU A 28 -9.55 -3.92 -6.75
C LEU A 28 -10.85 -3.53 -7.46
N ALA A 29 -10.75 -3.04 -8.70
CA ALA A 29 -11.89 -2.69 -9.53
C ALA A 29 -12.76 -3.92 -9.87
N GLU A 30 -12.14 -5.04 -10.25
CA GLU A 30 -12.84 -6.32 -10.48
C GLU A 30 -13.57 -6.82 -9.22
N ALA A 31 -12.96 -6.63 -8.05
CA ALA A 31 -13.58 -6.93 -6.77
C ALA A 31 -14.65 -5.89 -6.36
N GLY A 32 -14.82 -4.79 -7.09
CA GLY A 32 -15.84 -3.77 -6.84
C GLY A 32 -15.47 -2.72 -5.77
N TYR A 33 -14.19 -2.56 -5.45
CA TYR A 33 -13.73 -1.45 -4.60
C TYR A 33 -13.69 -0.15 -5.40
N TYR A 34 -14.03 0.96 -4.74
CA TYR A 34 -13.79 2.29 -5.27
C TYR A 34 -12.37 2.72 -4.90
N VAL A 35 -11.59 3.12 -5.91
CA VAL A 35 -10.23 3.62 -5.72
C VAL A 35 -10.19 5.10 -6.06
N ASP A 36 -9.76 5.91 -5.09
CA ASP A 36 -9.64 7.36 -5.17
C ASP A 36 -8.15 7.76 -5.17
N ASP A 37 -7.84 8.94 -5.69
CA ASP A 37 -6.49 9.49 -5.67
C ASP A 37 -6.15 10.18 -4.33
N ASN A 38 -7.14 10.40 -3.47
CA ASN A 38 -6.97 11.07 -2.19
C ASN A 38 -6.79 10.10 -1.02
N GLU A 39 -5.54 9.92 -0.59
CA GLU A 39 -5.15 9.11 0.57
C GLU A 39 -5.80 9.59 1.88
N TYR A 40 -6.08 10.90 2.01
CA TYR A 40 -6.68 11.47 3.22
C TYR A 40 -8.19 11.24 3.30
N LEU A 41 -8.86 10.94 2.20
CA LEU A 41 -10.30 10.61 2.18
C LEU A 41 -10.55 9.11 2.17
N ALA A 42 -9.58 8.30 1.73
CA ALA A 42 -9.71 6.86 1.70
C ALA A 42 -9.76 6.23 3.11
N ASP A 43 -10.47 5.11 3.19
CA ASP A 43 -10.54 4.25 4.37
C ASP A 43 -9.25 3.45 4.54
N TYR A 44 -8.70 2.94 3.43
CA TYR A 44 -7.43 2.20 3.38
C TYR A 44 -6.48 2.88 2.39
N VAL A 45 -5.20 2.94 2.76
CA VAL A 45 -4.15 3.47 1.88
C VAL A 45 -3.11 2.40 1.65
N ILE A 46 -2.89 2.06 0.38
CA ILE A 46 -1.85 1.11 -0.04
C ILE A 46 -0.65 1.93 -0.52
N VAL A 47 0.50 1.76 0.10
CA VAL A 47 1.74 2.43 -0.32
C VAL A 47 2.65 1.41 -0.98
N ASN A 48 2.79 1.49 -2.30
CA ASN A 48 3.67 0.60 -3.08
C ASN A 48 5.10 1.16 -3.13
N THR A 49 5.93 0.63 -2.25
CA THR A 49 7.25 1.15 -1.89
C THR A 49 8.39 0.55 -2.71
N CYS A 50 9.48 1.30 -2.88
CA CYS A 50 10.69 0.84 -3.57
C CYS A 50 11.87 0.82 -2.61
N SER A 51 12.67 -0.26 -2.61
CA SER A 51 13.93 -0.36 -1.86
C SER A 51 15.17 -0.11 -2.71
N PHE A 52 15.01 0.12 -4.01
CA PHE A 52 16.12 0.19 -4.97
C PHE A 52 16.59 1.63 -5.23
N ILE A 53 15.66 2.58 -5.29
CA ILE A 53 15.96 4.00 -5.54
C ILE A 53 15.97 4.72 -4.19
N GLU A 54 17.11 5.33 -3.84
CA GLU A 54 17.31 5.99 -2.54
C GLU A 54 16.26 7.09 -2.26
N LEU A 55 16.07 8.01 -3.20
CA LEU A 55 15.05 9.06 -3.09
C LEU A 55 13.63 8.47 -2.88
N ALA A 56 13.30 7.39 -3.57
CA ALA A 56 12.00 6.74 -3.42
C ALA A 56 11.85 6.04 -2.06
N ARG A 57 12.94 5.59 -1.44
CA ARG A 57 12.92 5.04 -0.08
C ARG A 57 12.62 6.13 0.95
N GLU A 58 13.31 7.26 0.84
CA GLU A 58 13.11 8.41 1.73
C GLU A 58 11.65 8.91 1.62
N GLU A 59 11.15 9.05 0.39
CA GLU A 59 9.77 9.43 0.14
C GLU A 59 8.79 8.38 0.67
N SER A 60 9.06 7.09 0.46
CA SER A 60 8.22 5.99 1.00
C SER A 60 8.11 6.06 2.52
N VAL A 61 9.24 6.22 3.23
CA VAL A 61 9.24 6.33 4.69
C VAL A 61 8.47 7.58 5.12
N LYS A 62 8.70 8.72 4.47
CA LYS A 62 7.99 9.96 4.77
C LYS A 62 6.48 9.81 4.62
N THR A 63 6.01 9.28 3.49
CA THR A 63 4.58 9.06 3.24
C THR A 63 3.98 8.11 4.26
N LEU A 64 4.66 7.01 4.60
CA LEU A 64 4.18 6.07 5.61
C LEU A 64 4.01 6.74 6.98
N VAL A 65 4.98 7.54 7.42
CA VAL A 65 4.91 8.27 8.69
C VAL A 65 3.78 9.31 8.67
N GLU A 66 3.63 10.08 7.59
CA GLU A 66 2.56 11.08 7.45
C GLU A 66 1.16 10.43 7.53
N LEU A 67 0.98 9.27 6.90
CA LEU A 67 -0.27 8.51 6.94
C LEU A 67 -0.52 7.90 8.33
N ALA A 68 0.53 7.43 9.01
CA ALA A 68 0.45 6.87 10.35
C ALA A 68 0.04 7.92 11.37
N GLU A 69 0.67 9.10 11.32
CA GLU A 69 0.30 10.26 12.15
C GLU A 69 -1.14 10.71 11.90
N ALA A 70 -1.62 10.59 10.65
CA ALA A 70 -3.00 10.82 10.27
C ALA A 70 -3.96 9.67 10.66
N ASN A 71 -3.49 8.65 11.39
CA ASN A 71 -4.26 7.48 11.83
C ASN A 71 -4.95 6.72 10.68
N LYS A 72 -4.28 6.64 9.52
CA LYS A 72 -4.78 5.90 8.36
C LYS A 72 -4.56 4.40 8.51
N LYS A 73 -5.45 3.62 7.88
CA LYS A 73 -5.27 2.17 7.74
C LYS A 73 -4.32 1.89 6.59
N ILE A 74 -3.07 1.56 6.93
CA ILE A 74 -2.00 1.44 5.95
C ILE A 74 -1.76 -0.02 5.59
N ILE A 75 -1.60 -0.28 4.30
CA ILE A 75 -1.07 -1.53 3.75
C ILE A 75 0.20 -1.18 2.98
N ILE A 76 1.33 -1.77 3.34
CA ILE A 76 2.59 -1.52 2.63
C ILE A 76 2.78 -2.62 1.60
N ALA A 77 2.96 -2.23 0.34
CA ALA A 77 3.25 -3.13 -0.76
C ALA A 77 4.66 -2.89 -1.31
N GLY A 78 5.15 -3.83 -2.11
CA GLY A 78 6.34 -3.66 -2.94
C GLY A 78 7.65 -4.11 -2.30
N CYS A 79 8.76 -3.52 -2.75
CA CYS A 79 10.09 -4.04 -2.45
C CYS A 79 10.49 -3.85 -0.99
N MET A 80 10.09 -2.76 -0.33
CA MET A 80 10.40 -2.60 1.10
C MET A 80 9.63 -3.60 1.95
N ALA A 81 8.35 -3.83 1.64
CA ALA A 81 7.55 -4.89 2.27
C ALA A 81 8.09 -6.31 2.01
N GLN A 82 8.91 -6.51 0.98
CA GLN A 82 9.58 -7.79 0.72
C GLN A 82 10.87 -7.96 1.53
N HIS A 83 11.64 -6.88 1.74
CA HIS A 83 13.00 -6.95 2.26
C HIS A 83 13.17 -6.47 3.70
N PHE A 84 12.27 -5.61 4.20
CA PHE A 84 12.39 -4.93 5.48
C PHE A 84 11.17 -5.19 6.38
N GLN A 85 10.61 -6.40 6.35
CA GLN A 85 9.37 -6.72 7.06
C GLN A 85 9.45 -6.47 8.57
N GLU A 86 10.47 -7.03 9.22
CA GLU A 86 10.65 -6.92 10.67
C GLU A 86 10.81 -5.45 11.09
N GLN A 87 11.66 -4.71 10.37
CA GLN A 87 11.89 -3.29 10.63
C GLN A 87 10.63 -2.45 10.42
N LEU A 88 9.87 -2.69 9.35
CA LEU A 88 8.63 -1.96 9.09
C LEU A 88 7.58 -2.21 10.17
N LEU A 89 7.48 -3.43 10.70
CA LEU A 89 6.54 -3.74 11.78
C LEU A 89 6.99 -3.21 13.14
N GLU A 90 8.31 -3.09 13.37
CA GLU A 90 8.87 -2.49 14.58
C GLU A 90 8.65 -0.97 14.61
N GLU A 91 8.91 -0.30 13.48
CA GLU A 91 8.83 1.17 13.37
C GLU A 91 7.40 1.68 13.13
N LEU A 92 6.55 0.90 12.46
CA LEU A 92 5.16 1.26 12.10
C LEU A 92 4.18 0.15 12.57
N PRO A 93 3.96 0.00 13.88
CA PRO A 93 3.11 -1.07 14.44
C PRO A 93 1.63 -0.98 14.03
N GLU A 94 1.18 0.18 13.55
CA GLU A 94 -0.17 0.44 13.05
C GLU A 94 -0.43 -0.08 11.63
N VAL A 95 0.61 -0.54 10.92
CA VAL A 95 0.45 -1.12 9.58
C VAL A 95 -0.37 -2.40 9.67
N LEU A 96 -1.43 -2.48 8.87
CA LEU A 96 -2.36 -3.61 8.90
C LEU A 96 -1.82 -4.85 8.17
N ALA A 97 -1.04 -4.64 7.11
CA ALA A 97 -0.47 -5.72 6.33
C ALA A 97 0.76 -5.27 5.53
N LEU A 98 1.66 -6.24 5.30
CA LEU A 98 2.77 -6.13 4.38
C LEU A 98 2.56 -7.08 3.19
N VAL A 99 2.73 -6.58 1.98
CA VAL A 99 2.53 -7.31 0.72
C VAL A 99 3.81 -7.24 -0.11
N GLY A 100 4.55 -8.34 -0.17
CA GLY A 100 5.77 -8.43 -0.96
C GLY A 100 5.52 -8.34 -2.47
N THR A 101 6.58 -8.14 -3.25
CA THR A 101 6.52 -8.00 -4.72
C THR A 101 6.00 -9.25 -5.44
N GLY A 102 6.02 -10.43 -4.82
CA GLY A 102 5.44 -11.66 -5.36
C GLY A 102 3.97 -11.87 -5.01
N ASP A 103 3.43 -11.07 -4.07
CA ASP A 103 2.11 -11.29 -3.47
C ASP A 103 1.10 -10.17 -3.77
N TYR A 104 1.45 -9.15 -4.57
CA TYR A 104 0.54 -8.05 -4.92
C TYR A 104 -0.78 -8.53 -5.56
N GLN A 105 -0.78 -9.69 -6.22
CA GLN A 105 -1.98 -10.30 -6.79
C GLN A 105 -3.01 -10.73 -5.72
N LYS A 106 -2.59 -10.84 -4.46
CA LYS A 106 -3.44 -11.19 -3.33
C LYS A 106 -4.01 -9.96 -2.61
N ILE A 107 -3.80 -8.75 -3.13
CA ILE A 107 -4.17 -7.50 -2.45
C ILE A 107 -5.63 -7.46 -1.97
N VAL A 108 -6.56 -7.97 -2.79
CA VAL A 108 -7.99 -8.08 -2.43
C VAL A 108 -8.17 -8.96 -1.20
N GLN A 109 -7.54 -10.13 -1.19
CA GLN A 109 -7.64 -11.08 -0.06
C GLN A 109 -7.00 -10.53 1.22
N VAL A 110 -5.96 -9.70 1.07
CA VAL A 110 -5.30 -9.03 2.20
C VAL A 110 -6.27 -8.03 2.82
N ILE A 111 -6.89 -7.16 2.02
CA ILE A 111 -7.85 -6.15 2.49
C ILE A 111 -9.06 -6.79 3.18
N GLU A 112 -9.57 -7.91 2.66
CA GLU A 112 -10.72 -8.61 3.25
C GLU A 112 -10.43 -9.24 4.63
N ARG A 113 -9.15 -9.36 5.02
CA ARG A 113 -8.74 -9.99 6.28
C ARG A 113 -8.40 -8.99 7.39
N VAL A 114 -8.32 -7.70 7.08
CA VAL A 114 -7.84 -6.64 8.00
C VAL A 114 -8.91 -5.63 8.39
#